data_AF-K1YAY0-F1
#
_entry.id   AF-K1YAY0-F1
#
_cell.length_a   1.000
_cell.length_b   1.000
_cell.length_c   1.000
_cell.angle_alpha   90.00
_cell.angle_beta   90.00
_cell.angle_gamma   90.00
#
_symmetry.space_group_name_H-M   'P 1'
#
loop_
_entity.id
_entity.type
_entity.pdbx_description
1 polymer ?
#
loop_
_entity_poly.entity_id
_entity_poly.type
_entity_poly.pdbx_seq_one_letter_code
_entity_poly.pdbx_strand_id
1 'polypeptide(L)'
;RSYLDWGVLQESGTKGIYTTGTTLAVDDSRLIAWLAEASLHARANGSAPLKDLIDSPSLFPFRIKPIQADNLLKASPNLDVIRHGLDEDLVILKR
;
A
#
# COMPACT_ATOMS: atom_id res chain seq x y z
N ARG A 1 -16.44 -0.48 -19.30
CA ARG A 1 -16.57 -1.54 -18.29
C ARG A 1 -15.31 -1.68 -17.43
N SER A 2 -14.38 -0.71 -17.47
CA SER A 2 -13.03 -0.83 -16.90
C SER A 2 -12.97 -1.19 -15.41
N TYR A 3 -13.85 -0.66 -14.55
CA TYR A 3 -13.87 -1.03 -13.12
C TYR A 3 -14.38 -2.45 -12.85
N LEU A 4 -15.26 -2.97 -13.71
CA LEU A 4 -15.74 -4.35 -13.66
C LEU A 4 -14.65 -5.30 -14.17
N ASP A 5 -14.03 -4.93 -15.29
CA ASP A 5 -12.95 -5.69 -15.91
C ASP A 5 -11.69 -5.74 -15.03
N TRP A 6 -11.44 -4.68 -14.23
CA TRP A 6 -10.36 -4.62 -13.24
C TRP A 6 -10.72 -5.31 -11.90
N GLY A 7 -11.95 -5.79 -11.75
CA GLY A 7 -12.39 -6.45 -10.52
C GLY A 7 -12.56 -5.52 -9.31
N VAL A 8 -12.57 -4.19 -9.51
CA VAL A 8 -12.88 -3.20 -8.46
C VAL A 8 -14.35 -3.26 -8.08
N LEU A 9 -15.22 -3.54 -9.05
CA LEU A 9 -16.65 -3.76 -8.87
C LEU A 9 -17.04 -5.16 -9.33
N GLN A 10 -18.03 -5.74 -8.68
CA GLN A 10 -18.67 -7.00 -9.08
C GLN A 10 -20.17 -6.77 -9.33
N GLU A 11 -20.76 -7.51 -10.26
CA GLU A 11 -22.21 -7.43 -10.51
C GLU A 11 -22.98 -8.08 -9.35
N SER A 12 -23.96 -7.36 -8.80
CA SER A 12 -24.74 -7.83 -7.64
C SER A 12 -25.93 -8.73 -8.04
N GLY A 13 -25.97 -9.25 -9.27
CA GLY A 13 -27.11 -9.98 -9.85
C GLY A 13 -28.36 -9.12 -10.15
N THR A 14 -28.42 -7.89 -9.62
CA THR A 14 -29.45 -6.89 -9.93
C THR A 14 -28.86 -5.82 -10.85
N LYS A 15 -29.48 -5.60 -12.00
CA LYS A 15 -29.01 -4.61 -12.98
C LYS A 15 -28.94 -3.21 -12.35
N GLY A 16 -27.78 -2.58 -12.45
CA GLY A 16 -27.53 -1.25 -11.88
C GLY A 16 -27.05 -1.25 -10.43
N ILE A 17 -26.94 -2.42 -9.78
CA ILE A 17 -26.34 -2.56 -8.45
C ILE A 17 -25.00 -3.28 -8.58
N TYR A 18 -23.94 -2.63 -8.11
CA TYR A 18 -22.58 -3.18 -8.08
C TYR A 18 -22.12 -3.34 -6.63
N THR A 19 -21.44 -4.44 -6.33
CA THR A 19 -20.78 -4.68 -5.05
C THR A 19 -19.29 -4.38 -5.13
N THR A 20 -18.65 -4.15 -3.98
CA THR A 20 -17.19 -4.05 -3.91
C THR A 20 -16.56 -5.35 -4.41
N GLY A 21 -15.52 -5.22 -5.23
CA GLY A 21 -14.66 -6.33 -5.58
C GLY A 21 -13.95 -6.93 -4.38
N THR A 22 -13.42 -8.14 -4.56
CA THR A 22 -12.66 -8.85 -3.53
C THR A 22 -11.40 -8.06 -3.17
N THR A 23 -11.23 -7.77 -1.89
CA THR A 23 -9.98 -7.19 -1.35
C THR A 23 -9.18 -8.26 -0.63
N LEU A 24 -7.86 -8.20 -0.74
CA LEU A 24 -6.95 -9.15 -0.12
C LEU A 24 -6.28 -8.49 1.09
N ALA A 25 -6.56 -8.98 2.29
CA ALA A 25 -5.92 -8.47 3.49
C ALA A 25 -4.43 -8.85 3.49
N VAL A 26 -3.57 -7.87 3.72
CA VAL A 26 -2.12 -8.06 3.84
C VAL A 26 -1.70 -7.63 5.24
N ASP A 27 -1.21 -8.57 6.04
CA ASP A 27 -0.79 -8.35 7.42
C ASP A 27 0.60 -8.92 7.78
N ASP A 28 1.23 -9.68 6.88
CA ASP A 28 2.65 -10.05 7.01
C ASP A 28 3.52 -8.80 6.79
N SER A 29 4.25 -8.38 7.82
CA SER A 29 5.11 -7.20 7.78
C SER A 29 6.17 -7.24 6.67
N ARG A 30 6.65 -8.42 6.28
CA ARG A 30 7.61 -8.59 5.18
C ARG A 30 6.96 -8.34 3.83
N LEU A 31 5.72 -8.81 3.64
CA LEU A 31 4.97 -8.54 2.43
C LEU A 31 4.61 -7.06 2.32
N ILE A 32 4.24 -6.44 3.44
CA ILE A 32 3.97 -5.00 3.49
C ILE A 32 5.23 -4.20 3.15
N ALA A 33 6.38 -4.54 3.75
CA ALA A 33 7.65 -3.87 3.46
C ALA A 33 8.05 -4.04 1.99
N TRP A 34 7.87 -5.23 1.42
CA TRP A 34 8.15 -5.48 0.00
C TRP A 34 7.26 -4.65 -0.93
N LEU A 35 5.96 -4.55 -0.65
CA LEU A 35 5.03 -3.71 -1.42
C LEU A 35 5.36 -2.22 -1.29
N ALA A 36 5.70 -1.76 -0.08
CA ALA A 36 6.13 -0.39 0.16
C ALA A 36 7.41 -0.05 -0.61
N GLU A 37 8.41 -0.95 -0.58
CA GLU A 37 9.66 -0.81 -1.33
C GLU A 37 9.42 -0.76 -2.85
N ALA A 38 8.61 -1.67 -3.39
CA ALA A 38 8.25 -1.67 -4.80
C ALA A 38 7.52 -0.37 -5.22
N SER A 39 6.61 0.12 -4.37
CA SER A 39 5.91 1.40 -4.58
C SER A 39 6.87 2.58 -4.59
N LEU A 40 7.88 2.58 -3.71
CA LEU A 40 8.91 3.62 -3.68
C LEU A 40 9.81 3.57 -4.92
N HIS A 41 10.18 2.38 -5.41
CA HIS A 41 10.95 2.24 -6.66
C HIS A 41 10.19 2.75 -7.89
N ALA A 42 8.86 2.66 -7.88
CA ALA A 42 8.01 3.19 -8.95
C ALA A 42 7.86 4.73 -8.91
N ARG A 43 8.29 5.39 -7.82
CA ARG A 43 8.18 6.85 -7.64
C ARG A 43 9.48 7.54 -8.02
N ALA A 44 9.37 8.73 -8.62
CA ALA A 44 10.53 9.51 -9.06
C ALA A 44 11.47 9.96 -7.92
N ASN A 45 10.93 10.14 -6.71
CA ASN A 45 11.66 10.65 -5.55
C ASN A 45 12.17 9.55 -4.60
N GLY A 46 11.77 8.28 -4.78
CA GLY A 46 12.15 7.18 -3.90
C GLY A 46 11.74 7.38 -2.43
N SER A 47 10.77 8.25 -2.16
CA SER A 47 10.32 8.62 -0.82
C SER A 47 8.82 8.96 -0.77
N ALA A 48 8.16 8.62 0.33
CA ALA A 48 6.76 8.98 0.56
C ALA A 48 6.38 8.80 2.05
N PRO A 49 5.38 9.54 2.54
CA PRO A 49 4.78 9.26 3.85
C PRO A 49 4.31 7.81 3.92
N LEU A 50 4.53 7.14 5.06
CA LEU A 50 4.14 5.74 5.26
C LEU A 50 2.65 5.50 4.96
N LYS A 51 1.81 6.46 5.37
CA LYS A 51 0.37 6.44 5.10
C LYS A 51 0.05 6.43 3.60
N ASP A 52 0.73 7.26 2.82
CA ASP A 52 0.53 7.35 1.37
C ASP A 52 0.99 6.11 0.61
N LEU A 53 1.93 5.34 1.19
CA LEU A 53 2.34 4.05 0.66
C LEU A 53 1.28 2.98 0.94
N ILE A 54 0.81 2.90 2.17
CA ILE A 54 -0.16 1.89 2.63
C ILE A 54 -1.55 2.11 2.01
N ASP A 55 -1.99 3.36 1.91
CA ASP A 55 -3.29 3.74 1.37
C ASP A 55 -3.26 3.95 -0.16
N SER A 56 -2.14 3.62 -0.82
CA SER A 56 -1.96 3.89 -2.24
C SER A 56 -2.92 3.06 -3.10
N PRO A 57 -3.70 3.69 -4.02
CA PRO A 57 -4.58 2.95 -4.91
C PRO A 57 -3.84 2.06 -5.91
N SER A 58 -2.53 2.29 -6.13
CA SER A 58 -1.69 1.42 -6.96
C SER A 58 -1.50 0.02 -6.38
N LEU A 59 -1.77 -0.16 -5.08
CA LEU A 59 -1.72 -1.44 -4.39
C LEU A 59 -3.04 -2.21 -4.43
N PHE A 60 -4.05 -1.73 -5.17
CA PHE A 60 -5.24 -2.54 -5.42
C PHE A 60 -4.85 -3.91 -6.01
N PRO A 61 -5.41 -5.04 -5.52
CA PRO A 61 -6.56 -5.19 -4.61
C PRO A 61 -6.21 -5.37 -3.13
N PHE A 62 -4.98 -5.05 -2.72
CA PHE A 62 -4.50 -5.30 -1.37
C PHE A 62 -5.02 -4.26 -0.37
N ARG A 63 -5.52 -4.73 0.78
CA ARG A 63 -5.78 -3.92 1.97
C ARG A 63 -4.69 -4.20 3.00
N ILE A 64 -3.73 -3.30 3.04
CA ILE A 64 -2.61 -3.37 3.97
C ILE A 64 -3.11 -2.98 5.36
N LYS A 65 -2.85 -3.83 6.36
CA LYS A 65 -3.14 -3.48 7.76
C LYS A 65 -2.19 -2.36 8.22
N PRO A 66 -2.63 -1.46 9.11
CA PRO A 66 -1.75 -0.47 9.70
C PRO A 66 -0.50 -1.12 10.30
N ILE A 67 0.67 -0.61 9.92
CA ILE A 67 1.96 -1.08 10.38
C ILE A 67 2.76 0.11 10.92
N GLN A 68 3.49 -0.11 12.00
CA GLN A 68 4.44 0.88 12.54
C GLN A 68 5.72 0.90 11.70
N ALA A 69 6.31 2.07 11.50
CA ALA A 69 7.57 2.24 10.77
C ALA A 69 8.68 1.28 11.25
N ASP A 70 8.82 1.07 12.56
CA ASP A 70 9.82 0.16 13.14
C ASP A 70 9.67 -1.28 12.64
N ASN A 71 8.43 -1.73 12.39
CA ASN A 71 8.20 -3.08 11.86
C ASN A 71 8.54 -3.18 10.38
N LEU A 72 8.39 -2.08 9.63
CA LEU A 72 8.81 -1.97 8.23
C LEU A 72 10.34 -2.07 8.12
N LEU A 73 11.05 -1.32 8.97
CA LEU A 73 12.53 -1.30 9.04
C LEU A 73 13.12 -2.65 9.42
N LYS A 74 12.47 -3.38 10.33
CA LYS A 74 12.88 -4.76 10.69
C LYS A 74 12.66 -5.74 9.55
N ALA A 75 11.70 -5.46 8.67
CA ALA A 75 11.26 -6.37 7.62
C ALA A 75 11.99 -6.17 6.29
N SER A 76 12.44 -4.94 5.98
CA SER A 76 13.29 -4.67 4.82
C SER A 76 14.55 -3.86 5.21
N PRO A 77 15.76 -4.39 4.92
CA PRO A 77 17.00 -3.68 5.17
C PRO A 77 17.19 -2.47 4.25
N ASN A 78 16.52 -2.44 3.09
CA ASN A 78 16.65 -1.41 2.05
C ASN A 78 15.81 -0.17 2.32
N LEU A 79 14.98 -0.19 3.37
CA LEU A 79 14.14 0.94 3.76
C LEU A 79 14.76 1.69 4.94
N ASP A 80 14.61 3.00 4.91
CA ASP A 80 14.86 3.88 6.06
C ASP A 80 13.63 4.74 6.36
N VAL A 81 13.54 5.26 7.58
CA VAL A 81 12.44 6.13 8.00
C VAL A 81 12.98 7.38 8.68
N ILE A 82 12.55 8.53 8.15
CA ILE A 82 12.82 9.84 8.73
C ILE A 82 11.53 10.33 9.40
N ARG A 83 11.59 10.63 10.69
CA ARG A 83 10.47 11.28 11.39
C ARG A 83 10.43 12.76 11.03
N HIS A 84 9.40 13.17 10.31
CA HIS A 84 9.09 14.55 10.00
C HIS A 84 7.96 15.04 10.93
N GLY A 85 8.25 16.00 11.81
CA GLY A 85 7.22 16.56 12.70
C GLY A 85 6.73 15.58 13.77
N LEU A 86 5.51 15.81 14.27
CA LEU A 86 5.01 15.10 15.46
C LEU A 86 4.62 13.63 15.19
N ASP A 87 4.10 13.32 13.99
CA ASP A 87 3.50 12.02 13.67
C ASP A 87 3.67 11.56 12.20
N GLU A 88 4.56 12.20 11.42
CA GLU A 88 4.75 11.84 10.01
C GLU A 88 6.03 11.03 9.80
N ASP A 89 5.87 9.73 9.54
CA ASP A 89 6.96 8.84 9.16
C ASP A 89 7.17 8.90 7.64
N LEU A 90 8.26 9.53 7.20
CA LEU A 90 8.68 9.54 5.81
C LEU A 90 9.55 8.31 5.53
N VAL A 91 9.06 7.39 4.69
CA VAL A 91 9.81 6.21 4.27
C VAL A 91 10.64 6.55 3.04
N ILE A 92 11.90 6.14 3.03
CA ILE A 92 12.83 6.37 1.93
C ILE A 92 13.56 5.07 1.56
N LEU A 93 13.94 4.96 0.28
CA LEU A 93 14.88 3.93 -0.15
C LEU A 93 16.30 4.28 0.33
N LYS A 94 16.99 3.31 0.92
CA LYS A 94 18.43 3.40 1.14
C LYS A 94 19.16 3.28 -0.19
N ARG A 95 20.22 4.06 -0.35
CA ARG A 95 21.14 3.98 -1.49
C ARG A 95 22.28 3.04 -1.20
#